data_AF-A0A067R1M3-F1
#
_entry.id   AF-A0A067R1M3-F1
#
_cell.length_a   1.000
_cell.length_b   1.000
_cell.length_c   1.000
_cell.angle_alpha   90.00
_cell.angle_beta   90.00
_cell.angle_gamma   90.00
#
_symmetry.space_group_name_H-M   'P 1'
#
loop_
_entity.id
_entity.type
_entity.pdbx_description
1 polymer ?
#
loop_
_entity_poly.entity_id
_entity_poly.type
_entity_poly.pdbx_seq_one_letter_code
_entity_poly.pdbx_strand_id
1 'polypeptide(L)'
;LYCPLTFDGLSCWNYTVAGETAILPCPYFVAGFDPRRLAFRHCMEDGNWFRHPESGLSWSNYTTCVDMEDLEFRQLVNSLYMAGYLISVVALCLSLTIFFSFRSLRCTRISVHVQLFLSFASNNIMWLIWYKYVIADPTVVKENGTWCQALHVLLQYLMVANYMWMFCEGLHLHLALVVVFVKDRVVMRWFHAIGWGLSFILTVIYAAVRGSRPEDSQRCWMEDSHTQWILTAPVLISMVASTIFLVNVVHILLTKLHSASANPAPLSMRKAVRATLILVPLFGIHHILIPFRPEPGQPGEKLYQVFSAAVVSLQVRMSILL
;
A
#
# COMPACT_ATOMS: atom_id res chain seq x y z
N LEU A 1 2.03 -0.80 -55.72
CA LEU A 1 1.24 0.27 -55.11
C LEU A 1 1.56 0.29 -53.63
N TYR A 2 1.63 1.45 -52.98
CA TYR A 2 2.05 1.57 -51.58
C TYR A 2 1.19 2.56 -50.84
N CYS A 3 0.94 2.30 -49.54
CA CYS A 3 0.38 3.29 -48.65
C CYS A 3 1.45 4.31 -48.22
N PRO A 4 1.11 5.61 -48.14
CA PRO A 4 2.06 6.66 -47.81
C PRO A 4 2.45 6.66 -46.32
N LEU A 5 3.64 7.18 -46.02
CA LEU A 5 4.08 7.43 -44.65
C LEU A 5 3.11 8.38 -43.94
N THR A 6 2.70 8.04 -42.73
CA THR A 6 1.74 8.84 -41.96
C THR A 6 1.98 8.72 -40.46
N PHE A 7 1.67 9.80 -39.74
CA PHE A 7 1.62 9.82 -38.29
C PHE A 7 0.17 9.89 -37.83
N ASP A 8 -0.25 9.02 -36.92
CA ASP A 8 -1.64 8.93 -36.44
C ASP A 8 -1.85 9.50 -35.03
N GLY A 9 -0.86 10.22 -34.50
CA GLY A 9 -0.89 10.75 -33.13
C GLY A 9 -0.21 9.84 -32.11
N LEU A 10 0.03 8.56 -32.43
CA LEU A 10 0.66 7.59 -31.54
C LEU A 10 1.91 6.95 -32.14
N SER A 11 1.90 6.61 -33.42
CA SER A 11 3.04 5.96 -34.08
C SER A 11 3.26 6.49 -35.50
N CYS A 12 4.52 6.45 -35.92
CA CYS A 12 4.91 6.80 -37.27
C CYS A 12 4.90 5.53 -38.15
N TRP A 13 3.97 5.47 -39.09
CA TRP A 13 3.79 4.33 -40.00
C TRP A 13 4.58 4.55 -41.28
N ASN A 14 5.49 3.64 -41.60
CA ASN A 14 6.34 3.72 -42.79
C ASN A 14 5.58 3.28 -44.05
N TYR A 15 6.18 3.49 -45.23
CA TYR A 15 5.65 2.99 -46.50
C TYR A 15 5.42 1.49 -46.43
N THR A 16 4.22 1.06 -46.81
CA THR A 16 3.78 -0.35 -46.73
C THR A 16 3.20 -0.75 -48.07
N VAL A 17 3.50 -1.97 -48.54
CA VAL A 17 3.00 -2.49 -49.81
C VAL A 17 1.47 -2.63 -49.74
N ALA A 18 0.78 -2.31 -50.82
CA ALA A 18 -0.67 -2.53 -50.93
C ALA A 18 -1.02 -4.02 -50.73
N GLY A 19 -2.01 -4.30 -49.87
CA GLY A 19 -2.39 -5.66 -49.45
C GLY A 19 -1.65 -6.17 -48.21
N GLU A 20 -0.58 -5.51 -47.76
CA GLU A 20 0.17 -5.91 -46.56
C GLU A 20 -0.27 -5.16 -45.30
N THR A 21 0.13 -5.69 -44.14
CA THR A 21 -0.12 -5.08 -42.84
C THR A 21 1.19 -4.58 -42.24
N ALA A 22 1.24 -3.29 -41.92
CA ALA A 22 2.34 -2.70 -41.19
C ALA A 22 2.27 -3.12 -39.71
N ILE A 23 3.42 -3.41 -39.12
CA ILE A 23 3.55 -3.89 -37.74
C ILE A 23 4.61 -3.07 -37.04
N LEU A 24 4.29 -2.56 -35.85
CA LEU A 24 5.20 -1.78 -35.02
C LEU A 24 5.06 -2.18 -33.55
N PRO A 25 6.12 -2.07 -32.73
CA PRO A 25 5.98 -2.20 -31.28
C PRO A 25 5.08 -1.10 -30.72
N CYS A 26 4.35 -1.42 -29.66
CA CYS A 26 3.47 -0.47 -29.00
C CYS A 26 4.27 0.70 -28.39
N PRO A 27 3.77 1.95 -28.47
CA PRO A 27 4.50 3.12 -27.96
C PRO A 27 4.67 3.09 -26.44
N TYR A 28 5.91 3.25 -25.97
CA TYR A 28 6.26 3.20 -24.55
C TYR A 28 5.77 4.39 -23.72
N PHE A 29 5.48 5.52 -24.37
CA PHE A 29 5.06 6.75 -23.69
C PHE A 29 3.56 6.75 -23.34
N VAL A 30 2.78 5.82 -23.89
CA VAL A 30 1.35 5.68 -23.60
C VAL A 30 1.18 4.86 -22.32
N ALA A 31 0.57 5.47 -21.30
CA ALA A 31 0.30 4.77 -20.05
C ALA A 31 -0.67 3.59 -20.28
N GLY A 32 -0.31 2.41 -19.78
CA GLY A 32 -1.11 1.18 -19.90
C GLY A 32 -0.81 0.33 -21.15
N PHE A 33 0.08 0.77 -22.04
CA PHE A 33 0.53 -0.05 -23.17
C PHE A 33 1.75 -0.90 -22.78
N ASP A 34 1.79 -2.15 -23.23
CA ASP A 34 2.98 -3.02 -23.14
C ASP A 34 3.84 -2.85 -24.40
N PRO A 35 5.05 -2.27 -24.31
CA PRO A 35 5.94 -2.06 -25.46
C PRO A 35 6.40 -3.35 -26.15
N ARG A 36 6.25 -4.51 -25.49
CA ARG A 36 6.60 -5.83 -26.04
C ARG A 36 5.52 -6.37 -26.98
N ARG A 37 4.32 -5.79 -26.93
CA ARG A 37 3.21 -6.12 -27.82
C ARG A 37 3.28 -5.29 -29.10
N LEU A 38 2.50 -5.69 -30.10
CA LEU A 38 2.54 -5.12 -31.45
C LEU A 38 1.23 -4.41 -31.79
N ALA A 39 1.35 -3.28 -32.47
CA ALA A 39 0.27 -2.55 -33.11
C ALA A 39 0.25 -2.85 -34.62
N PHE A 40 -0.93 -2.84 -35.22
CA PHE A 40 -1.13 -3.24 -36.62
C PHE A 40 -1.85 -2.17 -37.42
N ARG A 41 -1.47 -1.97 -38.67
CA ARG A 41 -2.20 -1.10 -39.60
C ARG A 41 -2.23 -1.69 -40.99
N HIS A 42 -3.43 -1.87 -41.53
CA HIS A 42 -3.62 -2.55 -42.81
C HIS A 42 -3.58 -1.57 -43.98
N CYS A 43 -2.78 -1.88 -45.00
CA CYS A 43 -2.73 -1.16 -46.26
C CYS A 43 -3.61 -1.87 -47.30
N MET A 44 -4.61 -1.17 -47.81
CA MET A 44 -5.58 -1.73 -48.76
C MET A 44 -4.95 -1.88 -50.16
N GLU A 45 -5.57 -2.70 -51.01
CA GLU A 45 -5.12 -2.93 -52.39
C GLU A 45 -5.17 -1.67 -53.28
N ASP A 46 -5.97 -0.68 -52.90
CA ASP A 46 -6.09 0.62 -53.57
C ASP A 46 -4.99 1.62 -53.18
N GLY A 47 -4.06 1.22 -52.30
CA GLY A 47 -2.93 2.05 -51.86
C GLY A 47 -3.31 3.06 -50.78
N ASN A 48 -4.50 2.94 -50.20
CA ASN A 48 -4.94 3.74 -49.07
C ASN A 48 -4.89 2.94 -47.77
N TRP A 49 -4.68 3.64 -46.65
CA TRP A 49 -4.80 3.02 -45.34
C TRP A 49 -6.24 2.59 -45.07
N PHE A 50 -6.39 1.44 -44.42
CA PHE A 50 -7.70 0.95 -43.98
C PHE A 50 -8.45 2.01 -43.17
N ARG A 51 -9.75 2.14 -43.46
CA ARG A 51 -10.65 3.07 -42.79
C ARG A 51 -11.67 2.29 -41.97
N HIS A 52 -11.93 2.75 -40.75
CA HIS A 52 -12.89 2.11 -39.87
C HIS A 52 -14.31 2.19 -40.48
N PRO A 53 -15.09 1.09 -40.47
CA PRO A 53 -16.38 1.03 -41.15
C PRO A 53 -17.41 2.04 -40.58
N GLU A 54 -17.35 2.33 -39.28
CA GLU A 54 -18.32 3.22 -38.63
C GLU A 54 -17.92 4.70 -38.65
N SER A 55 -16.62 5.02 -38.56
CA SER A 55 -16.15 6.42 -38.46
C SER A 55 -15.63 6.97 -39.78
N GLY A 56 -15.33 6.11 -40.76
CA GLY A 56 -14.75 6.50 -42.05
C GLY A 56 -13.34 7.08 -41.98
N LEU A 57 -12.73 7.14 -40.78
CA LEU A 57 -11.38 7.65 -40.55
C LEU A 57 -10.35 6.54 -40.72
N SER A 58 -9.12 6.91 -41.11
CA SER A 58 -8.00 5.96 -41.18
C SER A 58 -7.75 5.35 -39.81
N TRP A 59 -7.58 4.03 -39.74
CA TRP A 59 -7.58 3.30 -38.48
C TRP A 59 -6.32 2.46 -38.30
N SER A 60 -5.85 2.42 -37.05
CA SER A 60 -4.73 1.60 -36.57
C SER A 60 -5.22 0.74 -35.41
N ASN A 61 -4.86 -0.55 -35.41
CA ASN A 61 -5.20 -1.50 -34.37
C ASN A 61 -4.19 -1.42 -33.21
N TYR A 62 -4.60 -0.80 -32.11
CA TYR A 62 -3.85 -0.78 -30.84
C TYR A 62 -4.47 -1.66 -29.75
N THR A 63 -5.53 -2.42 -30.04
CA THR A 63 -6.25 -3.25 -29.05
C THR A 63 -5.36 -4.30 -28.41
N THR A 64 -4.36 -4.79 -29.14
CA THR A 64 -3.35 -5.73 -28.66
C THR A 64 -2.35 -5.10 -27.70
N CYS A 65 -2.19 -3.78 -27.68
CA CYS A 65 -1.20 -3.11 -26.83
C CYS A 65 -1.55 -3.12 -25.35
N VAL A 66 -2.82 -3.35 -25.00
CA VAL A 66 -3.28 -3.45 -23.61
C VAL A 66 -3.35 -4.91 -23.21
N ASP A 67 -2.75 -5.25 -22.07
CA ASP A 67 -2.92 -6.56 -21.46
C ASP A 67 -4.22 -6.58 -20.64
N MET A 68 -5.28 -7.12 -21.24
CA MET A 68 -6.61 -7.17 -20.62
C MET A 68 -6.63 -8.08 -19.38
N GLU A 69 -5.86 -9.16 -19.37
CA GLU A 69 -5.80 -10.07 -18.21
C GLU A 69 -5.12 -9.40 -17.01
N ASP A 70 -4.03 -8.67 -17.26
CA ASP A 70 -3.35 -7.88 -16.22
C ASP A 70 -4.24 -6.74 -15.71
N LEU A 71 -4.96 -6.06 -16.61
CA LEU A 71 -5.88 -4.98 -16.26
C LEU A 71 -7.03 -5.46 -15.37
N GLU A 72 -7.72 -6.55 -15.76
CA GLU A 72 -8.80 -7.13 -14.97
C GLU A 72 -8.32 -7.59 -13.59
N PHE A 73 -7.14 -8.22 -13.53
CA PHE A 73 -6.55 -8.64 -12.27
C PHE A 73 -6.26 -7.44 -11.34
N ARG A 74 -5.67 -6.36 -11.86
CA ARG A 74 -5.42 -5.13 -11.08
C ARG A 74 -6.71 -4.49 -10.60
N GLN A 75 -7.76 -4.47 -11.43
CA GLN A 75 -9.07 -3.94 -11.04
C GLN A 75 -9.71 -4.76 -9.91
N LEU A 76 -9.62 -6.08 -9.98
CA LEU A 76 -10.07 -6.96 -8.91
C LEU A 76 -9.32 -6.68 -7.60
N VAL A 77 -7.99 -6.60 -7.65
CA VAL A 77 -7.14 -6.31 -6.48
C VAL A 77 -7.47 -4.94 -5.89
N ASN A 78 -7.60 -3.90 -6.71
CA ASN A 78 -7.97 -2.55 -6.26
C ASN A 78 -9.35 -2.55 -5.58
N SER A 79 -10.31 -3.32 -6.12
CA SER A 79 -11.64 -3.45 -5.53
C SER A 79 -11.60 -4.14 -4.15
N LEU A 80 -10.78 -5.18 -4.01
CA LEU A 80 -10.57 -5.86 -2.72
C LEU A 80 -9.96 -4.92 -1.67
N TYR A 81 -8.92 -4.15 -2.03
CA TYR A 81 -8.32 -3.16 -1.12
C TYR A 81 -9.32 -2.09 -0.71
N MET A 82 -10.07 -1.50 -1.65
CA MET A 82 -11.09 -0.50 -1.34
C MET A 82 -12.16 -1.04 -0.39
N ALA A 83 -12.66 -2.26 -0.63
CA ALA A 83 -13.63 -2.90 0.28
C ALA A 83 -13.04 -3.13 1.68
N GLY A 84 -11.80 -3.64 1.75
CA GLY A 84 -11.09 -3.88 3.02
C GLY A 84 -10.86 -2.61 3.84
N TYR A 85 -10.43 -1.52 3.19
CA TYR A 85 -10.24 -0.23 3.85
C TYR A 85 -11.56 0.38 4.32
N LEU A 86 -12.65 0.26 3.54
CA LEU A 86 -13.96 0.77 3.94
C LEU A 86 -14.48 0.07 5.19
N ILE A 87 -14.46 -1.26 5.22
CA ILE A 87 -14.87 -2.06 6.38
C ILE A 87 -14.03 -1.71 7.61
N SER A 88 -12.71 -1.59 7.40
CA SER A 88 -11.75 -1.23 8.44
C SER A 88 -12.04 0.15 9.06
N VAL A 89 -12.30 1.16 8.23
CA VAL A 89 -12.62 2.52 8.69
C VAL A 89 -13.91 2.54 9.49
N VAL A 90 -14.97 1.89 9.02
CA VAL A 90 -16.25 1.82 9.74
C VAL A 90 -16.06 1.22 11.13
N ALA A 91 -15.33 0.10 11.23
CA ALA A 91 -15.07 -0.58 12.49
C ALA A 91 -14.20 0.27 13.45
N LEU A 92 -13.18 0.95 12.94
CA LEU A 92 -12.32 1.85 13.72
C LEU A 92 -13.07 3.10 14.20
N CYS A 93 -13.97 3.67 13.39
CA CYS A 93 -14.79 4.80 13.79
C CYS A 93 -15.73 4.41 14.95
N LEU A 94 -16.34 3.21 14.90
CA LEU A 94 -17.16 2.70 15.99
C LEU A 94 -16.34 2.52 17.28
N SER A 95 -15.14 1.92 17.20
CA SER A 95 -14.29 1.72 18.38
C SER A 95 -13.81 3.04 19.00
N LEU A 96 -13.35 3.99 18.17
CA LEU A 96 -12.95 5.33 18.62
C LEU A 96 -14.12 6.06 19.30
N THR A 97 -15.33 5.96 18.75
CA THR A 97 -16.53 6.58 19.33
C THR A 97 -16.80 6.05 20.74
N ILE A 98 -16.65 4.73 20.96
CA ILE A 98 -16.80 4.10 22.28
C ILE A 98 -15.75 4.67 23.25
N PHE A 99 -14.47 4.67 22.87
CA PHE A 99 -13.40 5.15 23.76
C PHE A 99 -13.51 6.63 24.10
N PHE A 100 -14.00 7.47 23.17
CA PHE A 100 -14.22 8.90 23.43
C PHE A 100 -15.48 9.17 24.26
N SER A 101 -16.53 8.36 24.12
CA SER A 101 -17.79 8.55 24.86
C SER A 101 -17.65 8.16 26.33
N PHE A 102 -16.93 7.08 26.62
CA PHE A 102 -16.76 6.60 28.00
C PHE A 102 -15.53 7.22 28.67
N ARG A 103 -15.71 8.39 29.29
CA ARG A 103 -14.67 9.08 30.08
C ARG A 103 -14.02 8.18 31.15
N SER A 104 -14.75 7.19 31.67
CA SER A 104 -14.26 6.24 32.68
C SER A 104 -13.15 5.31 32.16
N LEU A 105 -13.00 5.14 30.85
CA LEU A 105 -12.00 4.25 30.25
C LEU A 105 -10.69 5.00 29.91
N ARG A 106 -10.55 6.28 30.27
CA ARG A 106 -9.40 7.10 29.86
C ARG A 106 -8.16 6.84 30.72
N CYS A 107 -7.46 5.74 30.43
CA CYS A 107 -6.17 5.37 31.01
C CYS A 107 -5.01 5.64 30.02
N THR A 108 -3.77 5.64 30.50
CA THR A 108 -2.55 5.87 29.70
C THR A 108 -2.36 4.79 28.64
N ARG A 109 -2.60 3.52 29.00
CA ARG A 109 -2.68 2.38 28.06
C ARG A 109 -3.68 2.64 26.93
N ILE A 110 -4.90 3.02 27.30
CA ILE A 110 -5.99 3.25 26.33
C ILE A 110 -5.68 4.47 25.45
N SER A 111 -4.97 5.47 25.97
CA SER A 111 -4.50 6.59 25.16
C SER A 111 -3.51 6.19 24.06
N VAL A 112 -2.66 5.17 24.28
CA VAL A 112 -1.76 4.65 23.23
C VAL A 112 -2.57 3.93 22.16
N HIS A 113 -3.50 3.05 22.55
CA HIS A 113 -4.38 2.35 21.60
C HIS A 113 -5.24 3.32 20.78
N VAL A 114 -5.75 4.40 21.38
CA VAL A 114 -6.51 5.43 20.65
C VAL A 114 -5.66 6.11 19.57
N GLN A 115 -4.39 6.43 19.87
CA GLN A 115 -3.49 7.03 18.87
C GLN A 115 -3.16 6.05 17.74
N LEU A 116 -3.01 4.76 18.05
CA LEU A 116 -2.84 3.70 17.05
C LEU A 116 -4.08 3.56 16.16
N PHE A 117 -5.28 3.52 16.74
CA PHE A 117 -6.52 3.42 15.96
C PHE A 117 -6.76 4.67 15.12
N LEU A 118 -6.36 5.85 15.61
CA LEU A 118 -6.39 7.08 14.84
C LEU A 118 -5.41 7.05 13.66
N SER A 119 -4.20 6.51 13.83
CA SER A 119 -3.23 6.35 12.73
C SER A 119 -3.72 5.35 11.68
N PHE A 120 -4.36 4.24 12.08
CA PHE A 120 -5.00 3.32 11.14
C PHE A 120 -6.14 3.96 10.37
N ALA A 121 -7.05 4.67 11.07
CA ALA A 121 -8.20 5.30 10.45
C ALA A 121 -7.75 6.34 9.42
N SER A 122 -6.81 7.21 9.80
CA SER A 122 -6.27 8.23 8.89
C SER A 122 -5.54 7.62 7.68
N ASN A 123 -4.71 6.60 7.89
CA ASN A 123 -4.04 5.89 6.79
C ASN A 123 -5.03 5.24 5.82
N ASN A 124 -6.04 4.52 6.32
CA ASN A 124 -7.03 3.84 5.48
C ASN A 124 -7.92 4.84 4.73
N ILE A 125 -8.31 5.95 5.36
CA ILE A 125 -9.03 7.04 4.69
C ILE A 125 -8.19 7.64 3.58
N MET A 126 -6.89 7.87 3.82
CA MET A 126 -5.99 8.43 2.79
C MET A 126 -5.82 7.48 1.61
N TRP A 127 -5.67 6.17 1.86
CA TRP A 127 -5.67 5.16 0.80
C TRP A 127 -6.97 5.17 -0.01
N LEU A 128 -8.13 5.25 0.64
CA LEU A 128 -9.42 5.37 -0.05
C LEU A 128 -9.49 6.61 -0.96
N ILE A 129 -9.00 7.76 -0.47
CA ILE A 129 -8.92 8.99 -1.27
C ILE A 129 -7.99 8.77 -2.47
N TRP A 130 -6.81 8.19 -2.26
CA TRP A 130 -5.85 7.89 -3.32
C TRP A 130 -6.43 6.96 -4.40
N TYR A 131 -7.08 5.86 -3.99
CA TYR A 131 -7.72 4.92 -4.91
C TYR A 131 -8.83 5.59 -5.73
N LYS A 132 -9.67 6.41 -5.08
CA LYS A 132 -10.83 7.04 -5.73
C LYS A 132 -10.45 8.19 -6.67
N TYR A 133 -9.48 9.01 -6.30
CA TYR A 133 -9.17 10.25 -7.04
C TYR A 133 -7.93 10.16 -7.94
N VAL A 134 -6.98 9.27 -7.64
CA VAL A 134 -5.73 9.17 -8.40
C VAL A 134 -5.69 7.90 -9.23
N ILE A 135 -6.03 6.74 -8.65
CA ILE A 135 -5.96 5.47 -9.38
C ILE A 135 -7.15 5.30 -10.34
N ALA A 136 -8.34 5.75 -9.96
CA ALA A 136 -9.52 5.62 -10.81
C ALA A 136 -9.50 6.56 -12.03
N ASP A 137 -8.75 7.67 -11.96
CA ASP A 137 -8.67 8.66 -13.03
C ASP A 137 -7.23 8.80 -13.56
N PRO A 138 -6.89 8.15 -14.70
CA PRO A 138 -5.55 8.21 -15.27
C PRO A 138 -5.20 9.60 -15.83
N THR A 139 -6.18 10.48 -16.05
CA THR A 139 -5.93 11.85 -16.54
C THR A 139 -5.20 12.69 -15.50
N VAL A 140 -5.59 12.55 -14.23
CA VAL A 140 -4.96 13.22 -13.08
C VAL A 140 -3.48 12.88 -12.98
N VAL A 141 -3.14 11.60 -13.17
CA VAL A 141 -1.76 11.11 -13.15
C VAL A 141 -0.96 11.74 -14.29
N LYS A 142 -1.56 11.87 -15.48
CA LYS A 142 -0.90 12.46 -16.65
C LYS A 142 -0.70 13.97 -16.53
N GLU A 143 -1.67 14.69 -15.94
CA GLU A 143 -1.60 16.14 -15.72
C GLU A 143 -0.57 16.52 -14.64
N ASN A 144 -0.25 15.59 -13.73
CA ASN A 144 0.80 15.75 -12.72
C ASN A 144 0.63 17.02 -11.85
N GLY A 145 -0.59 17.25 -11.36
CA GLY A 145 -0.88 18.38 -10.49
C GLY A 145 -0.11 18.34 -9.17
N THR A 146 0.27 19.51 -8.64
CA THR A 146 0.97 19.64 -7.34
C THR A 146 0.15 19.07 -6.18
N TRP A 147 -1.18 19.12 -6.27
CA TRP A 147 -2.09 18.54 -5.28
C TRP A 147 -1.98 17.01 -5.22
N CYS A 148 -1.72 16.36 -6.35
CA CYS A 148 -1.60 14.91 -6.46
C CYS A 148 -0.27 14.45 -5.82
N GLN A 149 0.80 15.21 -6.02
CA GLN A 149 2.08 15.00 -5.35
C GLN A 149 1.98 15.22 -3.84
N ALA A 150 1.30 16.29 -3.41
CA ALA A 150 1.06 16.56 -1.99
C ALA A 150 0.23 15.44 -1.34
N LEU A 151 -0.78 14.93 -2.05
CA LEU A 151 -1.58 13.79 -1.60
C LEU A 151 -0.72 12.53 -1.45
N HIS A 152 0.18 12.26 -2.40
CA HIS A 152 1.13 11.14 -2.30
C HIS A 152 2.04 11.27 -1.08
N VAL A 153 2.63 12.45 -0.84
CA VAL A 153 3.48 12.70 0.33
C VAL A 153 2.70 12.49 1.63
N LEU A 154 1.46 12.96 1.68
CA LEU A 154 0.59 12.78 2.85
C LEU A 154 0.24 11.30 3.08
N LEU A 155 -0.02 10.55 2.02
CA LEU A 155 -0.21 9.10 2.07
C LEU A 155 1.01 8.40 2.66
N GLN A 156 2.21 8.72 2.18
CA GLN A 156 3.46 8.16 2.70
C GLN A 156 3.69 8.53 4.17
N TYR A 157 3.39 9.77 4.57
CA TYR A 157 3.46 10.19 5.97
C TYR A 157 2.55 9.37 6.88
N LEU A 158 1.28 9.23 6.52
CA LEU A 158 0.29 8.50 7.34
C LEU A 158 0.62 7.01 7.40
N MET A 159 1.16 6.43 6.33
CA MET A 159 1.66 5.07 6.32
C MET A 159 2.82 4.88 7.30
N VAL A 160 3.85 5.73 7.24
CA VAL A 160 5.00 5.66 8.16
C VAL A 160 4.57 5.89 9.61
N ALA A 161 3.69 6.88 9.85
CA ALA A 161 3.14 7.14 11.17
C ALA A 161 2.36 5.94 11.72
N ASN A 162 1.60 5.23 10.87
CA ASN A 162 0.91 4.02 11.28
C ASN A 162 1.87 2.93 11.78
N TYR A 163 2.95 2.67 11.03
CA TYR A 163 3.98 1.72 11.45
C TYR A 163 4.72 2.15 12.72
N MET A 164 5.04 3.44 12.86
CA MET A 164 5.69 3.95 14.06
C MET A 164 4.79 3.88 15.30
N TRP A 165 3.47 4.07 15.15
CA TRP A 165 2.51 3.88 16.24
C TRP A 165 2.35 2.41 16.64
N MET A 166 2.39 1.49 15.68
CA MET A 166 2.42 0.06 15.98
C MET A 166 3.68 -0.32 16.76
N PHE A 167 4.85 0.23 16.37
CA PHE A 167 6.07 0.07 17.16
C PHE A 167 5.93 0.67 18.57
N CYS A 168 5.31 1.84 18.71
CA CYS A 168 5.09 2.48 20.01
C CYS A 168 4.19 1.65 20.94
N GLU A 169 3.17 0.97 20.39
CA GLU A 169 2.34 0.03 21.16
C GLU A 169 3.18 -1.16 21.66
N GLY A 170 3.99 -1.77 20.80
CA GLY A 170 4.91 -2.85 21.18
C GLY A 170 5.91 -2.44 22.27
N LEU A 171 6.50 -1.25 22.12
CA LEU A 171 7.41 -0.67 23.11
C LEU A 171 6.70 -0.35 24.42
N HIS A 172 5.47 0.17 24.39
CA HIS A 172 4.67 0.45 25.58
C HIS A 172 4.45 -0.81 26.42
N LEU A 173 4.06 -1.91 25.78
CA LEU A 173 3.82 -3.18 26.45
C LEU A 173 5.11 -3.74 27.08
N HIS A 174 6.24 -3.66 26.38
CA HIS A 174 7.53 -4.08 26.91
C HIS A 174 7.97 -3.24 28.11
N LEU A 175 7.86 -1.91 28.01
CA LEU A 175 8.20 -0.98 29.10
C LEU A 175 7.33 -1.22 30.34
N ALA A 176 6.03 -1.45 30.17
CA ALA A 176 5.11 -1.71 31.29
C ALA A 176 5.44 -3.00 32.06
N LEU A 177 6.08 -3.98 31.41
CA LEU A 177 6.48 -5.25 32.04
C LEU A 177 7.87 -5.22 32.68
N VAL A 178 8.82 -4.51 32.06
CA VAL A 178 10.23 -4.51 32.48
C VAL A 178 10.57 -3.31 33.38
N VAL A 179 9.96 -2.14 33.14
CA VAL A 179 10.32 -0.90 33.82
C VAL A 179 9.20 -0.47 34.76
N VAL A 180 9.49 -0.48 36.06
CA VAL A 180 8.50 -0.24 37.12
C VAL A 180 8.29 1.26 37.44
N PHE A 181 9.22 2.14 37.05
CA PHE A 181 9.22 3.55 37.47
C PHE A 181 9.43 4.53 36.31
N VAL A 182 8.37 4.84 35.56
CA VAL A 182 8.36 6.01 34.66
C VAL A 182 7.03 6.73 34.77
N LYS A 183 7.05 8.07 34.80
CA LYS A 183 5.82 8.87 34.79
C LYS A 183 5.14 8.75 33.43
N ASP A 184 3.88 8.31 33.40
CA ASP A 184 3.12 8.11 32.16
C ASP A 184 3.08 9.34 31.25
N ARG A 185 2.98 10.55 31.82
CA ARG A 185 2.99 11.81 31.06
C ARG A 185 4.30 12.04 30.31
N VAL A 186 5.43 11.54 30.83
CA VAL A 186 6.73 11.64 30.16
C VAL A 186 6.78 10.63 29.02
N VAL A 187 6.38 9.38 29.27
CA VAL A 187 6.31 8.31 28.25
C VAL A 187 5.45 8.74 27.06
N MET A 188 4.25 9.25 27.31
CA MET A 188 3.34 9.69 26.23
C MET A 188 3.91 10.82 25.38
N ARG A 189 4.69 11.74 25.96
CA ARG A 189 5.36 12.80 25.17
C ARG A 189 6.42 12.22 24.25
N TRP A 190 7.23 11.29 24.74
CA TRP A 190 8.20 10.58 23.91
C TRP A 190 7.52 9.78 22.79
N PHE A 191 6.39 9.11 23.08
CA PHE A 191 5.64 8.39 22.06
C PHE A 191 5.03 9.29 21.00
N HIS A 192 4.54 10.49 21.34
CA HIS A 192 4.09 11.43 20.31
C HIS A 192 5.26 11.94 19.46
N ALA A 193 6.43 12.18 20.07
CA ALA A 193 7.64 12.59 19.35
C ALA A 193 8.13 11.48 18.40
N ILE A 194 8.07 10.22 18.79
CA ILE A 194 8.46 9.07 17.96
C ILE A 194 7.38 8.76 16.90
N GLY A 195 6.12 8.63 17.31
CA GLY A 195 5.03 8.23 16.41
C GLY A 195 4.76 9.27 15.32
N TRP A 196 4.52 10.52 15.69
CA TRP A 196 4.16 11.58 14.74
C TRP A 196 5.37 12.42 14.29
N GLY A 197 6.26 12.75 15.23
CA GLY A 197 7.40 13.63 14.96
C GLY A 197 8.47 13.00 14.07
N LEU A 198 8.97 11.81 14.44
CA LEU A 198 9.98 11.11 13.65
C LEU A 198 9.45 10.77 12.25
N SER A 199 8.20 10.30 12.15
CA SER A 199 7.54 10.05 10.87
C SER A 199 7.51 11.30 9.99
N PHE A 200 7.20 12.47 10.56
CA PHE A 200 7.20 13.72 9.82
C PHE A 200 8.59 14.08 9.29
N ILE A 201 9.62 13.95 10.13
CA ILE A 201 11.01 14.22 9.74
C ILE A 201 11.44 13.30 8.59
N LEU A 202 11.17 12.00 8.69
CA LEU A 202 11.49 11.02 7.64
C LEU A 202 10.79 11.36 6.33
N THR A 203 9.50 11.69 6.37
CA THR A 203 8.74 12.05 5.16
C THR A 203 9.21 13.36 4.53
N VAL A 204 9.58 14.37 5.33
CA VAL A 204 10.13 15.63 4.80
C VAL A 204 11.47 15.38 4.09
N ILE A 205 12.35 14.56 4.66
CA ILE A 205 13.63 14.20 4.02
C ILE A 205 13.36 13.47 2.70
N TYR A 206 12.44 12.50 2.69
CA TYR A 206 12.03 11.80 1.47
C TYR A 206 11.48 12.77 0.42
N ALA A 207 10.55 13.65 0.78
CA ALA A 207 9.94 14.61 -0.13
C ALA A 207 10.97 15.62 -0.69
N ALA A 208 11.93 16.06 0.12
CA ALA A 208 13.01 16.95 -0.32
C ALA A 208 13.96 16.26 -1.31
N VAL A 209 14.34 15.00 -1.04
CA VAL A 209 15.22 14.21 -1.93
C VAL A 209 14.49 13.80 -3.21
N ARG A 210 13.19 13.49 -3.14
CA ARG A 210 12.35 13.16 -4.30
C ARG A 210 12.10 14.39 -5.17
N GLY A 211 11.76 15.52 -4.54
CA GLY A 211 11.45 16.77 -5.24
C GLY A 211 12.66 17.43 -5.90
N SER A 212 13.89 17.16 -5.44
CA SER A 212 15.10 17.69 -6.07
C SER A 212 15.51 16.98 -7.37
N ARG A 213 14.87 15.85 -7.71
CA ARG A 213 15.10 15.10 -8.95
C ARG A 213 13.96 15.33 -9.94
N PRO A 214 14.16 16.11 -11.02
CA PRO A 214 13.10 16.44 -11.97
C PRO A 214 12.56 15.23 -12.75
N GLU A 215 13.42 14.25 -13.05
CA GLU A 215 13.07 13.04 -13.79
C GLU A 215 12.08 12.14 -13.02
N ASP A 216 12.16 12.19 -11.69
CA ASP A 216 11.31 11.46 -10.76
C ASP A 216 9.98 12.17 -10.45
N SER A 217 9.80 13.41 -10.96
CA SER A 217 8.66 14.27 -10.61
C SER A 217 7.42 14.06 -11.48
N GLN A 218 7.47 13.12 -12.42
CA GLN A 218 6.35 12.82 -13.32
C GLN A 218 5.33 11.89 -12.65
N ARG A 219 4.10 11.84 -13.19
CA ARG A 219 3.06 10.88 -12.82
C ARG A 219 2.73 10.83 -11.32
N CYS A 220 2.62 11.99 -10.67
CA CYS A 220 2.28 12.13 -9.25
C CYS A 220 3.17 11.35 -8.27
N TRP A 221 4.42 11.03 -8.64
CA TRP A 221 5.31 10.16 -7.85
C TRP A 221 4.73 8.75 -7.61
N MET A 222 3.88 8.27 -8.53
CA MET A 222 3.28 6.93 -8.46
C MET A 222 4.28 5.83 -8.82
N GLU A 223 5.34 6.14 -9.59
CA GLU A 223 6.37 5.16 -9.96
C GLU A 223 7.32 4.88 -8.80
N ASP A 224 7.54 3.59 -8.55
CA ASP A 224 8.50 3.11 -7.55
C ASP A 224 9.91 3.57 -7.94
N SER A 225 10.64 4.10 -6.97
CA SER A 225 12.04 4.53 -7.15
C SER A 225 12.89 4.20 -5.94
N HIS A 226 14.19 4.11 -6.15
CA HIS A 226 15.18 3.88 -5.10
C HIS A 226 15.08 4.87 -3.93
N THR A 227 14.54 6.07 -4.14
CA THR A 227 14.30 7.03 -3.05
C THR A 227 13.30 6.55 -1.99
N GLN A 228 12.40 5.62 -2.33
CA GLN A 228 11.43 5.06 -1.39
C GLN A 228 12.10 4.29 -0.24
N TRP A 229 13.32 3.77 -0.44
CA TRP A 229 14.10 3.11 0.61
C TRP A 229 14.40 4.00 1.82
N ILE A 230 14.41 5.32 1.64
CA ILE A 230 14.58 6.29 2.74
C ILE A 230 13.46 6.13 3.78
N LEU A 231 12.24 5.81 3.34
CA LEU A 231 11.10 5.53 4.23
C LEU A 231 11.03 4.06 4.62
N THR A 232 11.25 3.16 3.66
CA THR A 232 11.10 1.71 3.88
C THR A 232 12.10 1.14 4.88
N ALA A 233 13.37 1.56 4.85
CA ALA A 233 14.39 1.01 5.74
C ALA A 233 14.13 1.29 7.24
N PRO A 234 13.83 2.54 7.67
CA PRO A 234 13.45 2.82 9.05
C PRO A 234 12.19 2.06 9.50
N VAL A 235 11.19 1.96 8.63
CA VAL A 235 9.97 1.19 8.90
C VAL A 235 10.30 -0.28 9.12
N LEU A 236 11.11 -0.90 8.25
CA LEU A 236 11.52 -2.29 8.38
C LEU A 236 12.26 -2.55 9.69
N ILE A 237 13.19 -1.67 10.07
CA ILE A 237 13.91 -1.76 11.35
C ILE A 237 12.92 -1.69 12.53
N SER A 238 11.97 -0.77 12.49
CA SER A 238 10.95 -0.65 13.54
C SER A 238 10.04 -1.88 13.64
N MET A 239 9.69 -2.50 12.52
CA MET A 239 8.88 -3.74 12.47
C MET A 239 9.65 -4.94 13.04
N VAL A 240 10.93 -5.08 12.70
CA VAL A 240 11.80 -6.13 13.27
C VAL A 240 11.94 -5.93 14.79
N ALA A 241 12.20 -4.70 15.23
CA ALA A 241 12.29 -4.38 16.65
C ALA A 241 10.96 -4.67 17.40
N SER A 242 9.82 -4.30 16.81
CA SER A 242 8.49 -4.61 17.35
C SER A 242 8.29 -6.12 17.51
N THR A 243 8.72 -6.91 16.52
CA THR A 243 8.64 -8.37 16.57
C THR A 243 9.50 -8.96 17.68
N ILE A 244 10.72 -8.44 17.87
CA ILE A 244 11.60 -8.86 18.97
C ILE A 244 10.93 -8.54 20.33
N PHE A 245 10.35 -7.35 20.48
CA PHE A 245 9.62 -7.00 21.69
C PHE A 245 8.43 -7.92 21.93
N LEU A 246 7.68 -8.25 20.88
CA LEU A 246 6.57 -9.20 20.98
C LEU A 246 7.04 -10.57 21.48
N VAL A 247 8.09 -11.13 20.87
CA VAL A 247 8.64 -12.44 21.29
C VAL A 247 9.07 -12.40 22.75
N ASN A 248 9.74 -11.34 23.18
CA ASN A 248 10.16 -11.16 24.57
C ASN A 248 8.97 -11.05 25.53
N VAL A 249 7.95 -10.27 25.18
CA VAL A 249 6.73 -10.13 25.99
C VAL A 249 6.00 -11.46 26.12
N VAL A 250 5.82 -12.18 25.00
CA VAL A 250 5.18 -13.50 24.97
C VAL A 250 5.97 -14.49 25.84
N HIS A 251 7.31 -14.50 25.71
CA HIS A 251 8.17 -15.35 26.54
C HIS A 251 7.95 -15.07 28.04
N ILE A 252 8.01 -13.79 28.46
CA ILE A 252 7.78 -13.40 29.86
C ILE A 252 6.38 -13.80 30.34
N LEU A 253 5.34 -13.57 29.53
CA LEU A 253 3.96 -13.91 29.86
C LEU A 253 3.78 -15.43 30.01
N LEU A 254 4.35 -16.22 29.11
CA LEU A 254 4.31 -17.68 29.15
C LEU A 254 5.08 -18.23 30.36
N THR A 255 6.25 -17.67 30.69
CA THR A 255 7.00 -18.08 31.89
C THR A 255 6.20 -17.80 33.17
N LYS A 256 5.54 -16.64 33.27
CA LYS A 256 4.70 -16.28 34.42
C LYS A 256 3.45 -17.16 34.52
N LEU A 257 2.76 -17.41 33.41
CA LEU A 257 1.59 -18.31 33.34
C LEU A 257 1.97 -19.74 33.74
N HIS A 258 3.13 -20.22 33.30
CA HIS A 258 3.60 -21.57 33.65
C HIS A 258 3.93 -21.68 35.15
N SER A 259 4.57 -20.66 35.74
CA SER A 259 4.85 -20.64 37.18
C SER A 259 3.59 -20.56 38.07
N ALA A 260 2.46 -20.10 37.54
CA ALA A 260 1.20 -19.99 38.25
C ALA A 260 0.25 -21.19 38.06
N SER A 261 0.56 -22.13 37.15
CA SER A 261 -0.32 -23.25 36.81
C SER A 261 0.13 -24.55 37.49
N ALA A 262 -0.60 -24.98 38.53
CA ALA A 262 -0.34 -26.21 39.28
C ALA A 262 -0.78 -27.51 38.57
N ASN A 263 -1.34 -27.47 37.35
CA ASN A 263 -1.86 -28.64 36.64
C ASN A 263 -0.97 -29.06 35.45
N PRO A 264 -0.73 -30.38 35.25
CA PRO A 264 0.04 -30.89 34.13
C PRO A 264 -0.82 -30.99 32.84
N ALA A 265 -0.28 -30.47 31.72
CA ALA A 265 -0.67 -30.72 30.33
C ALA A 265 -2.07 -30.21 29.84
N PRO A 266 -2.42 -30.45 28.57
CA PRO A 266 -2.23 -29.64 27.35
C PRO A 266 -3.25 -28.50 27.13
N LEU A 267 -4.30 -28.39 27.95
CA LEU A 267 -5.36 -27.37 27.75
C LEU A 267 -4.91 -25.94 28.05
N SER A 268 -4.05 -25.76 29.06
CA SER A 268 -3.42 -24.47 29.38
C SER A 268 -2.53 -24.00 28.22
N MET A 269 -1.75 -24.91 27.64
CA MET A 269 -0.92 -24.64 26.46
C MET A 269 -1.78 -24.32 25.23
N ARG A 270 -2.90 -25.00 25.01
CA ARG A 270 -3.82 -24.70 23.90
C ARG A 270 -4.50 -23.34 24.04
N LYS A 271 -4.84 -22.92 25.27
CA LYS A 271 -5.37 -21.57 25.56
C LYS A 271 -4.30 -20.49 25.42
N ALA A 272 -3.08 -20.75 25.90
CA ALA A 272 -1.95 -19.84 25.78
C ALA A 272 -1.51 -19.69 24.32
N VAL A 273 -1.36 -20.78 23.58
CA VAL A 273 -1.11 -20.76 22.12
C VAL A 273 -2.22 -20.00 21.42
N ARG A 274 -3.51 -20.22 21.76
CA ARG A 274 -4.62 -19.46 21.16
C ARG A 274 -4.54 -17.96 21.46
N ALA A 275 -4.19 -17.56 22.69
CA ALA A 275 -4.00 -16.15 23.05
C ALA A 275 -2.78 -15.54 22.33
N THR A 276 -1.67 -16.26 22.23
CA THR A 276 -0.47 -15.85 21.49
C THR A 276 -0.75 -15.74 19.98
N LEU A 277 -1.53 -16.66 19.40
CA LEU A 277 -1.95 -16.64 17.99
C LEU A 277 -2.93 -15.50 17.70
N ILE A 278 -3.65 -15.00 18.72
CA ILE A 278 -4.47 -13.78 18.66
C ILE A 278 -3.59 -12.52 18.77
N LEU A 279 -2.53 -12.55 19.59
CA LEU A 279 -1.57 -11.45 19.70
C LEU A 279 -0.71 -11.29 18.42
N VAL A 280 -0.31 -12.36 17.73
CA VAL A 280 0.62 -12.30 16.58
C VAL A 280 0.16 -11.36 15.45
N PRO A 281 -1.11 -11.35 15.01
CA PRO A 281 -1.62 -10.39 14.02
C PRO A 281 -1.78 -8.97 14.55
N LEU A 282 -1.84 -8.80 15.88
CA LEU A 282 -1.97 -7.49 16.53
C LEU A 282 -0.70 -6.64 16.35
N PHE A 283 0.49 -7.27 16.39
CA PHE A 283 1.79 -6.58 16.32
C PHE A 283 2.36 -6.48 14.90
N GLY A 284 1.57 -6.83 13.88
CA GLY A 284 1.95 -6.63 12.48
C GLY A 284 3.09 -7.52 11.98
N ILE A 285 3.24 -8.75 12.50
CA ILE A 285 4.23 -9.70 11.95
C ILE A 285 4.00 -9.95 10.45
N HIS A 286 2.74 -9.91 10.01
CA HIS A 286 2.37 -9.98 8.60
C HIS A 286 2.82 -8.77 7.77
N HIS A 287 3.06 -7.62 8.40
CA HIS A 287 3.56 -6.39 7.75
C HIS A 287 5.04 -6.45 7.40
N ILE A 288 5.80 -7.43 7.90
CA ILE A 288 7.18 -7.64 7.44
C ILE A 288 7.21 -8.04 5.96
N LEU A 289 6.16 -8.72 5.48
CA LEU A 289 6.09 -9.19 4.09
C LEU A 289 5.63 -8.09 3.14
N ILE A 290 4.85 -7.11 3.58
CA ILE A 290 4.22 -6.10 2.72
C ILE A 290 5.24 -5.14 2.06
N PRO A 291 6.33 -4.69 2.68
CA PRO A 291 7.33 -3.88 2.00
C PRO A 291 8.06 -4.58 0.85
N PHE A 292 8.11 -5.92 0.87
CA PHE A 292 8.69 -6.72 -0.20
C PHE A 292 7.65 -6.96 -1.30
N ARG A 293 7.28 -5.89 -2.02
CA ARG A 293 6.49 -6.03 -3.25
C ARG A 293 7.39 -6.67 -4.31
N PRO A 294 7.09 -7.90 -4.78
CA PRO A 294 7.84 -8.52 -5.86
C PRO A 294 7.69 -7.70 -7.15
N GLU A 295 8.73 -7.68 -7.98
CA GLU A 295 8.73 -6.97 -9.27
C GLU A 295 7.61 -7.47 -10.19
N PRO A 296 7.04 -6.58 -11.03
CA PRO A 296 5.94 -6.92 -11.92
C PRO A 296 6.31 -8.07 -12.86
N GLY A 297 5.50 -9.14 -12.86
CA GLY A 297 5.67 -10.31 -13.74
C GLY A 297 6.32 -11.55 -13.10
N GLN A 298 6.68 -11.51 -11.81
CA GLN A 298 7.15 -12.70 -11.09
C GLN A 298 5.98 -13.58 -10.61
N PRO A 299 6.12 -14.93 -10.58
CA PRO A 299 5.05 -15.86 -10.22
C PRO A 299 4.49 -15.68 -8.79
N GLY A 300 5.21 -14.97 -7.92
CA GLY A 300 4.79 -14.66 -6.55
C GLY A 300 3.92 -13.40 -6.40
N GLU A 301 3.79 -12.55 -7.43
CA GLU A 301 3.11 -11.25 -7.33
C GLU A 301 1.61 -11.40 -7.04
N LYS A 302 0.93 -12.27 -7.80
CA LYS A 302 -0.52 -12.48 -7.66
C LYS A 302 -0.90 -13.00 -6.26
N LEU A 303 -0.11 -13.96 -5.75
CA LEU A 303 -0.30 -14.52 -4.42
C LEU A 303 -0.04 -13.47 -3.33
N TYR A 304 1.03 -12.69 -3.48
CA TYR A 304 1.39 -11.61 -2.56
C TYR A 304 0.29 -10.54 -2.48
N GLN A 305 -0.26 -10.11 -3.62
CA GLN A 305 -1.29 -9.05 -3.65
C GLN A 305 -2.60 -9.50 -2.98
N VAL A 306 -3.06 -10.73 -3.24
CA VAL A 306 -4.25 -11.31 -2.60
C VAL A 306 -4.02 -11.54 -1.11
N PHE A 307 -2.86 -12.06 -0.73
CA PHE A 307 -2.49 -12.28 0.66
C PHE A 307 -2.45 -10.96 1.43
N SER A 308 -1.79 -9.93 0.90
CA SER A 308 -1.72 -8.60 1.50
C SER A 308 -3.11 -7.97 1.67
N ALA A 309 -3.99 -8.06 0.64
CA ALA A 309 -5.35 -7.54 0.73
C ALA A 309 -6.19 -8.25 1.82
N ALA A 310 -6.07 -9.58 1.91
CA ALA A 310 -6.76 -10.37 2.94
C ALA A 310 -6.26 -10.02 4.34
N VAL A 311 -4.95 -9.87 4.48
CA VAL A 311 -4.28 -9.54 5.74
C VAL A 311 -4.66 -8.15 6.24
N VAL A 312 -4.64 -7.13 5.38
CA VAL A 312 -5.07 -5.76 5.71
C VAL A 312 -6.53 -5.75 6.20
N SER A 313 -7.40 -6.54 5.54
CA SER A 313 -8.82 -6.65 5.90
C SER A 313 -9.05 -7.35 7.25
N LEU A 314 -8.21 -8.33 7.60
CA LEU A 314 -8.34 -9.12 8.83
C LEU A 314 -7.77 -8.43 10.07
N GLN A 315 -6.84 -7.48 9.89
CA GLN A 315 -6.12 -6.83 10.99
C GLN A 315 -7.05 -6.07 11.94
N VAL A 316 -8.04 -5.34 11.42
CA VAL A 316 -8.95 -4.53 12.26
C VAL A 316 -9.85 -5.39 13.13
N ARG A 317 -10.27 -6.56 12.65
CA ARG A 317 -11.11 -7.49 13.42
C ARG A 317 -10.40 -8.05 14.65
N MET A 318 -9.08 -8.20 14.58
CA MET A 318 -8.25 -8.69 15.69
C MET A 318 -7.94 -7.58 16.70
N SER A 319 -7.68 -6.35 16.24
CA SER A 319 -7.40 -5.20 17.12
C SER A 319 -8.59 -4.74 17.95
N ILE A 320 -9.83 -4.99 17.51
CA ILE A 320 -11.05 -4.62 18.24
C ILE A 320 -11.43 -5.64 19.33
N LEU A 321 -10.91 -6.87 19.26
CA LEU A 321 -11.33 -7.98 20.12
C LEU A 321 -10.58 -8.06 21.46
N LEU A 322 -9.68 -7.11 21.74
CA LEU A 322 -8.73 -7.09 22.87
C LEU A 322 -8.98 -5.88 23.79
#